data_AF-A0A352VR85-F1
#
_entry.id   AF-A0A352VR85-F1
#
_cell.length_a   1.000
_cell.length_b   1.000
_cell.length_c   1.000
_cell.angle_alpha   90.00
_cell.angle_beta   90.00
_cell.angle_gamma   90.00
#
_symmetry.space_group_name_H-M   'P 1'
#
loop_
_entity.id
_entity.type
_entity.pdbx_description
1 polymer ?
#
loop_
_entity_poly.entity_id
_entity_poly.type
_entity_poly.pdbx_seq_one_letter_code
_entity_poly.pdbx_strand_id
1 'polypeptide(L)'
;MRQSPPIIYTWTDEAPALATHAFLPVVRAFAAATGVRVEARNISLAGRILAVFPNVLDEGQRVPDDLAKLGRLVETCEANIIKLP
;
A
#
# COMPACT_ATOMS: atom_id res chain seq x y z
N MET A 1 21.01 -3.57 14.65
CA MET A 1 20.05 -2.45 14.70
C MET A 1 18.68 -3.02 14.42
N ARG A 2 17.65 -2.77 15.26
CA ARG A 2 16.29 -3.21 14.94
C ARG A 2 15.81 -2.38 13.74
N GLN A 3 15.47 -3.03 12.64
CA GLN A 3 14.82 -2.34 11.53
C GLN A 3 13.42 -1.94 11.99
N SER A 4 13.09 -0.65 11.90
CA SER A 4 11.72 -0.19 12.10
C SER A 4 10.80 -0.84 11.06
N PRO A 5 9.60 -1.32 11.46
CA PRO A 5 8.59 -1.76 10.50
C PRO A 5 8.32 -0.68 9.45
N PRO A 6 8.06 -1.04 8.18
CA PRO A 6 7.72 -0.05 7.17
C PRO A 6 6.38 0.61 7.49
N ILE A 7 6.27 1.90 7.17
CA ILE A 7 4.97 2.57 7.07
C ILE A 7 4.32 2.08 5.78
N ILE A 8 3.07 1.64 5.87
CA ILE A 8 2.26 1.27 4.72
C ILE A 8 1.33 2.43 4.37
N TYR A 9 1.51 3.00 3.18
CA TYR A 9 0.67 4.06 2.64
C TYR A 9 -0.36 3.45 1.68
N THR A 10 -1.64 3.63 1.98
CA THR A 10 -2.68 3.07 1.10
C THR A 10 -2.81 3.89 -0.18
N TRP A 11 -2.81 3.19 -1.31
CA TRP A 11 -3.18 3.75 -2.61
C TRP A 11 -4.66 3.47 -2.84
N THR A 12 -5.47 4.53 -2.84
CA THR A 12 -6.93 4.45 -2.93
C THR A 12 -7.41 4.97 -4.28
N ASP A 13 -8.48 5.76 -4.29
CA ASP A 13 -9.24 6.14 -5.47
C ASP A 13 -9.36 7.67 -5.58
N GLU A 14 -9.87 8.15 -6.71
CA GLU A 14 -10.34 9.53 -6.91
C GLU A 14 -9.34 10.62 -6.46
N ALA A 15 -9.80 11.61 -5.68
CA ALA A 15 -8.97 12.73 -5.25
C ALA A 15 -7.79 12.31 -4.34
N PRO A 16 -7.97 11.41 -3.34
CA PRO A 16 -6.84 10.91 -2.55
C PRO A 16 -5.75 10.19 -3.37
N ALA A 17 -6.11 9.46 -4.42
CA ALA A 17 -5.13 8.83 -5.31
C ALA A 17 -4.28 9.87 -6.03
N LEU A 18 -4.92 10.92 -6.57
CA LEU A 18 -4.22 12.05 -7.19
C LEU A 18 -3.28 12.76 -6.22
N ALA A 19 -3.74 13.01 -4.99
CA ALA A 19 -2.90 13.60 -3.95
C ALA A 19 -1.72 12.69 -3.58
N THR A 20 -1.91 11.38 -3.56
CA THR A 20 -0.87 10.38 -3.29
C THR A 20 0.25 10.43 -4.32
N HIS A 21 -0.07 10.59 -5.61
CA HIS A 21 0.93 10.76 -6.67
C HIS A 21 1.89 11.93 -6.40
N ALA A 22 1.37 13.06 -5.89
CA ALA A 22 2.17 14.23 -5.59
C ALA A 22 2.90 14.11 -4.24
N PHE A 23 2.23 13.59 -3.22
CA PHE A 23 2.71 13.69 -1.83
C PHE A 23 3.54 12.49 -1.35
N LEU A 24 3.27 11.27 -1.85
CA LEU A 24 4.01 10.08 -1.44
C LEU A 24 5.54 10.18 -1.71
N PRO A 25 6.01 10.76 -2.83
CA PRO A 25 7.45 11.00 -3.03
C PRO A 25 8.08 11.86 -1.93
N VAL A 26 7.37 12.89 -1.46
CA VAL A 26 7.83 13.77 -0.38
C VAL A 26 7.91 12.99 0.93
N VAL A 27 6.85 12.25 1.29
CA VAL A 27 6.83 11.40 2.50
C VAL A 27 8.00 10.42 2.50
N ARG A 28 8.28 9.76 1.36
CA ARG A 28 9.42 8.84 1.21
C ARG A 28 10.76 9.53 1.42
N ALA A 29 10.96 10.71 0.84
CA ALA A 29 12.22 11.45 0.96
C ALA A 29 12.53 11.82 2.42
N PHE A 30 11.54 12.30 3.16
CA PHE A 30 11.71 12.67 4.57
C PHE A 30 11.88 11.44 5.48
N ALA A 31 11.10 10.37 5.27
CA ALA A 31 11.21 9.15 6.07
C ALA A 31 12.55 8.41 5.85
N ALA A 32 13.10 8.46 4.62
CA ALA A 32 14.38 7.84 4.30
C ALA A 32 15.55 8.45 5.10
N ALA A 33 15.47 9.73 5.46
CA ALA A 33 16.51 10.40 6.26
C ALA A 33 16.68 9.79 7.67
N THR A 34 15.69 9.06 8.17
CA THR A 34 15.73 8.36 9.46
C THR A 34 15.73 6.84 9.33
N GLY A 35 15.87 6.32 8.10
CA GLY A 35 15.87 4.88 7.82
C GLY A 35 14.50 4.22 7.88
N VAL A 36 13.41 4.98 7.89
CA VAL A 36 12.04 4.45 7.87
C VAL A 36 11.61 4.21 6.43
N ARG A 37 11.24 2.97 6.12
CA ARG A 37 10.72 2.59 4.79
C ARG A 37 9.24 2.95 4.68
N VAL A 38 8.83 3.41 3.51
CA VAL A 38 7.42 3.70 3.19
C VAL A 38 7.01 2.93 1.93
N GLU A 39 6.16 1.92 2.11
CA GLU A 39 5.65 1.06 1.03
C GLU A 39 4.22 1.46 0.67
N ALA A 40 3.85 1.33 -0.61
CA ALA A 40 2.48 1.54 -1.04
C ALA A 40 1.76 0.19 -1.17
N ARG A 41 0.48 0.14 -0.76
CA ARG A 41 -0.40 -1.01 -0.98
C ARG A 41 -1.67 -0.57 -1.70
N ASN A 42 -2.03 -1.27 -2.77
CA ASN A 42 -3.15 -0.89 -3.62
C ASN A 42 -4.45 -1.47 -3.08
N ILE A 43 -5.32 -0.60 -2.56
CA ILE A 43 -6.68 -0.96 -2.12
C ILE A 43 -7.76 -0.24 -2.92
N SER A 44 -7.40 0.35 -4.06
CA SER A 44 -8.34 0.94 -5.01
C SER A 44 -9.44 -0.05 -5.40
N LEU A 45 -10.59 0.47 -5.82
CA LEU A 45 -11.68 -0.34 -6.35
C LEU A 45 -11.19 -1.27 -7.48
N ALA A 46 -10.45 -0.72 -8.44
CA ALA A 46 -9.91 -1.48 -9.56
C ALA A 46 -8.94 -2.58 -9.09
N GLY A 47 -8.00 -2.25 -8.20
CA GLY A 47 -7.04 -3.21 -7.65
C GLY A 47 -7.71 -4.38 -6.94
N ARG A 48 -8.74 -4.10 -6.14
CA ARG A 48 -9.50 -5.15 -5.43
C ARG A 48 -10.28 -6.06 -6.37
N ILE A 49 -10.87 -5.51 -7.45
CA ILE A 49 -11.55 -6.33 -8.46
C ILE A 49 -10.54 -7.27 -9.13
N LEU A 50 -9.38 -6.74 -9.59
CA LEU A 50 -8.35 -7.56 -10.23
C LEU A 50 -7.83 -8.67 -9.31
N ALA A 51 -7.62 -8.38 -8.03
CA ALA A 51 -7.15 -9.34 -7.04
C ALA A 51 -8.11 -10.53 -6.82
N VAL A 52 -9.42 -10.32 -6.97
CA VAL A 52 -10.46 -11.35 -6.79
C VAL A 52 -10.58 -12.30 -7.98
N PHE A 53 -10.19 -11.86 -9.18
CA PHE A 53 -10.37 -12.63 -10.42
C PHE A 53 -9.06 -13.01 -11.13
N PRO A 54 -8.03 -13.54 -10.44
CA PRO A 54 -6.73 -13.79 -11.06
C PRO A 54 -6.76 -14.88 -12.15
N ASN A 55 -7.74 -15.79 -12.09
CA ASN A 55 -7.85 -16.93 -13.01
C ASN A 55 -8.29 -16.55 -14.43
N VAL A 56 -8.86 -15.36 -14.61
CA VAL A 56 -9.29 -14.84 -15.92
C VAL A 56 -8.34 -13.75 -16.43
N LEU A 57 -7.22 -13.54 -15.75
CA LEU A 57 -6.20 -12.57 -16.09
C LEU A 57 -4.94 -13.26 -16.61
N ASP A 58 -4.31 -12.64 -17.61
CA ASP A 58 -2.97 -13.00 -18.04
C ASP A 58 -1.98 -12.80 -16.89
N GLU A 59 -0.87 -13.54 -16.89
CA GLU A 59 0.10 -13.51 -15.77
C GLU A 59 0.61 -12.10 -15.48
N GLY A 60 0.82 -11.27 -16.51
CA GLY A 60 1.27 -9.88 -16.36
C GLY A 60 0.22 -8.90 -15.83
N GLN A 61 -1.05 -9.29 -15.80
CA GLN A 61 -2.16 -8.47 -15.30
C GLN A 61 -2.54 -8.79 -13.86
N ARG A 62 -2.08 -9.94 -13.34
CA ARG A 62 -2.40 -10.37 -11.98
C ARG A 62 -1.77 -9.43 -10.97
N VAL A 63 -2.56 -9.02 -9.99
CA VAL A 63 -2.13 -8.18 -8.87
C VAL A 63 -2.30 -8.94 -7.55
N PRO A 64 -1.49 -8.66 -6.53
CA PRO A 64 -1.70 -9.24 -5.21
C PRO A 64 -3.00 -8.74 -4.57
N ASP A 65 -3.64 -9.59 -3.76
CA ASP A 65 -4.69 -9.15 -2.83
C ASP A 65 -4.07 -8.41 -1.63
N ASP A 66 -3.78 -7.13 -1.85
CA ASP A 66 -3.21 -6.26 -0.83
C ASP A 66 -4.20 -5.99 0.32
N LEU A 67 -5.53 -6.01 0.09
CA LEU A 67 -6.52 -5.80 1.16
C LEU A 67 -6.49 -6.98 2.15
N ALA A 68 -6.48 -8.22 1.67
CA ALA A 68 -6.37 -9.39 2.55
C ALA A 68 -5.02 -9.43 3.29
N LYS A 69 -3.93 -9.00 2.64
CA LYS A 69 -2.60 -8.89 3.29
C LYS A 69 -2.62 -7.85 4.41
N LEU A 70 -3.22 -6.68 4.18
CA LEU A 70 -3.38 -5.64 5.20
C LEU A 70 -4.27 -6.12 6.35
N GLY A 71 -5.34 -6.86 6.05
CA GLY A 71 -6.22 -7.47 7.06
C GLY A 71 -5.47 -8.39 8.03
N ARG A 72 -4.49 -9.16 7.53
CA ARG A 72 -3.59 -9.95 8.40
C ARG A 72 -2.57 -9.08 9.12
N LEU A 73 -2.05 -8.03 8.46
CA LEU A 73 -1.04 -7.16 9.05
C LEU A 73 -1.56 -6.44 10.29
N VAL A 74 -2.82 -5.95 10.28
CA VAL A 74 -3.40 -5.22 11.42
C VAL A 74 -3.53 -6.05 12.71
N GLU A 75 -3.39 -7.38 12.62
CA GLU A 75 -3.37 -8.27 13.78
C GLU A 75 -1.97 -8.38 14.43
N THR A 76 -0.95 -7.73 13.85
CA THR A 76 0.45 -7.78 14.30
C THR A 76 0.89 -6.45 14.94
N CYS A 77 1.88 -6.50 15.83
CA CYS A 77 2.46 -5.31 16.47
C CYS A 77 3.25 -4.44 15.48
N GLU A 78 3.64 -5.00 14.34
CA GLU A 78 4.39 -4.34 13.28
C GLU A 78 3.50 -3.47 12.37
N ALA A 79 2.18 -3.51 12.56
CA ALA A 79 1.23 -2.74 11.76
C ALA A 79 1.43 -1.22 11.93
N ASN A 80 1.84 -0.56 10.86
CA ASN A 80 1.90 0.89 10.77
C ASN A 80 1.30 1.32 9.44
N ILE A 81 0.03 1.71 9.43
CA ILE A 81 -0.75 1.91 8.20
C ILE A 81 -1.35 3.32 8.19
N ILE A 82 -1.08 4.07 7.13
CA ILE A 82 -1.75 5.33 6.79
C ILE A 82 -2.87 5.01 5.79
N LYS A 83 -4.12 5.02 6.28
CA LYS A 83 -5.32 4.85 5.45
C LYS A 83 -5.80 6.22 4.95
N LEU A 84 -5.81 6.39 3.62
CA LEU A 84 -6.45 7.52 2.96
C LEU A 84 -7.91 7.16 2.69
N PRO A 85 -8.83 8.09 2.44
CA PRO A 85 -10.18 7.76 1.97
C PRO A 85 -10.14 6.83 0.75
#